data_AF-A0A8I2ZH53-F1
#
_entry.id   AF-A0A8I2ZH53-F1
#
_cell.length_a   1.000
_cell.length_b   1.000
_cell.length_c   1.000
_cell.angle_alpha   90.00
_cell.angle_beta   90.00
_cell.angle_gamma   90.00
#
_symmetry.space_group_name_H-M   'P 1'
#
loop_
_entity.id
_entity.type
_entity.pdbx_description
1 polymer ?
#
loop_
_entity_poly.entity_id
_entity_poly.type
_entity_poly.pdbx_seq_one_letter_code
_entity_poly.pdbx_strand_id
1 'polypeptide(L)'
;MRGLQFNRQARLVLTESNRSSLDRFVQNQTATFNKAANPTRTVFEKAMAEIHSGRKTSHWVWFVFPQLAGLGVSALNRYFALSSVDEARRYVDHAVLGPHLREAVDAVCAARRRI
;
A
#
# COMPACT_ATOMS: atom_id res chain seq x y z
N MET A 1 -2.65 -18.00 -20.05
CA MET A 1 -2.87 -17.73 -18.62
C MET A 1 -1.51 -17.63 -17.93
N ARG A 2 -0.93 -16.43 -17.85
CA ARG A 2 0.39 -16.23 -17.20
C ARG A 2 0.17 -16.15 -15.70
N GLY A 3 0.55 -17.20 -15.00
CA GLY A 3 0.59 -17.22 -13.55
C GLY A 3 1.46 -16.08 -13.05
N LEU A 4 0.92 -15.29 -12.12
CA LEU A 4 1.68 -14.33 -11.32
C LEU A 4 2.83 -15.10 -10.67
N GLN A 5 4.04 -14.98 -11.22
CA GLN A 5 5.24 -15.45 -10.56
C GLN A 5 5.39 -14.63 -9.28
N PHE A 6 5.01 -15.25 -8.17
CA PHE A 6 5.30 -14.78 -6.82
C PHE A 6 6.81 -14.65 -6.66
N ASN A 7 7.31 -13.42 -6.74
CA ASN A 7 8.70 -13.12 -6.49
C ASN A 7 9.00 -13.37 -4.99
N ARG A 8 10.08 -14.08 -4.68
CA ARG A 8 10.45 -14.64 -3.36
C ARG A 8 10.68 -13.61 -2.24
N GLN A 9 10.42 -12.32 -2.46
CA GLN A 9 10.57 -11.26 -1.45
C GLN A 9 9.34 -11.05 -0.54
N ALA A 10 8.21 -11.70 -0.82
CA ALA A 10 6.96 -11.51 -0.07
C ALA A 10 6.78 -12.49 1.11
N ARG A 11 7.84 -12.83 1.86
CA ARG A 11 7.67 -13.51 3.16
C ARG A 11 7.37 -12.47 4.25
N LEU A 12 6.23 -11.78 4.09
CA LEU A 12 5.64 -11.03 5.19
C LEU A 12 5.13 -12.04 6.22
N VAL A 13 5.56 -11.86 7.46
CA VAL A 13 5.13 -12.66 8.61
C VAL A 13 3.63 -12.44 8.80
N LEU A 14 2.82 -13.38 8.31
CA LEU A 14 1.36 -13.37 8.43
C LEU A 14 0.95 -14.03 9.75
N THR A 15 1.08 -13.32 10.88
CA THR A 15 0.43 -13.72 12.13
C THR A 15 -0.97 -13.12 12.22
N GLU A 16 -1.93 -13.86 12.79
CA GLU A 16 -3.34 -13.43 12.86
C GLU A 16 -3.54 -12.19 13.72
N SER A 17 -2.73 -12.00 14.76
CA SER A 17 -2.74 -10.79 15.61
C SER A 17 -2.37 -9.51 14.87
N ASN A 18 -1.80 -9.59 13.66
CA ASN A 18 -1.41 -8.43 12.86
C ASN A 18 -2.49 -8.00 11.83
N ARG A 19 -3.62 -8.71 11.72
CA ARG A 19 -4.66 -8.39 10.71
C ARG A 19 -5.50 -7.15 11.05
N SER A 20 -5.67 -6.82 12.33
CA SER A 20 -6.43 -5.63 12.77
C SER A 20 -5.55 -4.44 13.14
N SER A 21 -4.22 -4.62 13.14
CA SER A 21 -3.29 -3.54 13.46
C SER A 21 -2.99 -2.70 12.23
N LEU A 22 -3.00 -1.37 12.39
CA LEU A 22 -2.55 -0.44 11.36
C LEU A 22 -1.07 -0.61 11.02
N ASP A 23 -0.30 -1.30 11.88
CA ASP A 23 1.12 -1.62 11.65
C ASP A 23 1.36 -2.33 10.32
N ARG A 24 0.42 -3.16 9.87
CA ARG A 24 0.55 -3.83 8.56
C ARG A 24 0.65 -2.82 7.43
N PHE A 25 -0.04 -1.69 7.50
CA PHE A 25 0.08 -0.63 6.50
C PHE A 25 1.36 0.16 6.69
N VAL A 26 1.67 0.56 7.93
CA VAL A 26 2.87 1.34 8.24
C VAL A 26 4.12 0.60 7.77
N GLN A 27 4.29 -0.65 8.18
CA GLN A 27 5.45 -1.47 7.81
C GLN A 27 5.60 -1.60 6.29
N ASN A 28 4.50 -1.75 5.55
CA ASN A 28 4.56 -1.90 4.10
C ASN A 28 4.82 -0.59 3.36
N GLN A 29 4.42 0.56 3.91
CA GLN A 29 4.71 1.88 3.33
C GLN A 29 6.15 2.33 3.64
N THR A 30 6.64 2.07 4.86
CA THR A 30 7.96 2.54 5.34
C THR A 30 9.09 1.55 5.06
N ALA A 31 8.78 0.32 4.64
CA ALA A 31 9.81 -0.64 4.23
C ALA A 31 10.69 -0.07 3.11
N THR A 32 11.98 -0.35 3.18
CA THR A 32 12.94 -0.02 2.13
C THR A 32 12.61 -0.82 0.86
N PHE A 33 12.46 -0.12 -0.26
CA PHE A 33 12.29 -0.75 -1.56
C PHE A 33 13.61 -1.35 -2.05
N ASN A 34 13.59 -2.62 -2.45
CA ASN A 34 14.74 -3.38 -2.96
C ASN A 34 16.01 -3.28 -2.06
N LYS A 35 15.94 -3.88 -0.87
CA LYS A 35 17.00 -3.90 0.15
C LYS A 35 18.41 -4.31 -0.36
N ALA A 36 18.49 -5.01 -1.48
CA ALA A 36 19.76 -5.46 -2.09
C ALA A 36 20.42 -4.44 -3.03
N ALA A 37 19.69 -3.42 -3.49
CA ALA A 37 20.17 -2.43 -4.46
C ALA A 37 20.02 -1.01 -3.88
N ASN A 38 21.02 -0.58 -3.11
CA ASN A 38 21.19 0.78 -2.59
C ASN A 38 19.93 1.40 -1.90
N PRO A 39 19.75 1.22 -0.58
CA PRO A 39 18.49 1.43 0.16
C PRO A 39 18.15 2.91 0.40
N THR A 40 17.91 3.68 -0.67
CA THR A 40 17.67 5.14 -0.54
C THR A 40 16.21 5.52 -0.50
N ARG A 41 15.28 4.61 -0.81
CA ARG A 41 13.84 4.93 -0.89
C ARG A 41 12.96 3.87 -0.24
N THR A 42 11.92 4.35 0.44
CA THR A 42 10.80 3.59 0.96
C THR A 42 9.86 3.14 -0.17
N VAL A 43 9.00 2.18 0.11
CA VAL A 43 7.94 1.76 -0.81
C VAL A 43 6.97 2.91 -1.09
N PHE A 44 6.66 3.77 -0.10
CA PHE A 44 5.81 4.94 -0.31
C PHE A 44 6.43 5.95 -1.29
N GLU A 45 7.71 6.28 -1.14
CA GLU A 45 8.41 7.17 -2.09
C GLU A 45 8.44 6.59 -3.52
N LYS A 46 8.55 5.26 -3.64
CA LYS A 46 8.42 4.59 -4.95
C LYS A 46 7.00 4.71 -5.51
N ALA A 47 5.98 4.55 -4.67
CA ALA A 47 4.58 4.73 -5.08
C ALA A 47 4.33 6.17 -5.57
N MET A 48 4.79 7.18 -4.83
CA MET A 48 4.67 8.58 -5.23
C MET A 48 5.37 8.87 -6.56
N ALA A 49 6.57 8.33 -6.78
CA ALA A 49 7.25 8.46 -8.07
C ALA A 49 6.46 7.81 -9.22
N GLU A 50 5.78 6.68 -8.97
CA GLU A 50 4.91 6.03 -9.96
C GLU A 50 3.62 6.81 -10.22
N ILE A 51 3.03 7.41 -9.19
CA ILE A 51 1.84 8.27 -9.31
C ILE A 51 2.19 9.52 -10.14
N HIS A 52 3.27 10.23 -9.80
CA HIS A 52 3.69 11.43 -10.52
C HIS A 52 4.09 11.16 -11.98
N SER A 53 4.64 9.98 -12.27
CA SER A 53 4.95 9.57 -13.65
C SER A 53 3.74 9.01 -14.42
N GLY A 54 2.59 8.83 -13.76
CA GLY A 54 1.38 8.26 -14.34
C GLY A 54 1.51 6.80 -14.74
N ARG A 55 2.51 6.07 -14.21
CA ARG A 55 2.79 4.68 -14.57
C ARG A 55 3.07 3.83 -13.35
N LYS A 56 2.06 3.05 -12.95
CA LYS A 56 2.19 2.06 -11.89
C LYS A 56 2.94 0.81 -12.39
N THR A 57 4.02 0.45 -11.71
CA THR A 57 4.88 -0.70 -12.03
C THR A 57 5.12 -1.65 -10.85
N SER A 58 4.79 -1.24 -9.62
CA SER A 58 5.06 -2.05 -8.42
C SER A 58 3.81 -2.25 -7.54
N HIS A 59 3.97 -3.02 -6.47
CA HIS A 59 2.90 -3.70 -5.73
C HIS A 59 2.43 -2.95 -4.47
N TRP A 60 2.11 -1.65 -4.57
CA TRP A 60 1.80 -0.80 -3.39
C TRP A 60 0.32 -0.43 -3.18
N VAL A 61 -0.53 -0.59 -4.19
CA VAL A 61 -1.90 -0.01 -4.17
C VAL A 61 -2.74 -0.46 -2.98
N TRP A 62 -2.59 -1.71 -2.53
CA TRP A 62 -3.42 -2.27 -1.46
C TRP A 62 -3.24 -1.59 -0.11
N PHE A 63 -2.03 -1.10 0.18
CA PHE A 63 -1.72 -0.50 1.47
C PHE A 63 -1.54 1.02 1.41
N VAL A 64 -1.47 1.61 0.21
CA VAL A 64 -1.52 3.07 -0.01
C VAL A 64 -2.96 3.55 -0.22
N PHE A 65 -3.77 2.80 -0.97
CA PHE A 65 -5.20 3.04 -1.17
C PHE A 65 -6.00 1.81 -0.70
N PRO A 66 -6.07 1.57 0.62
CA PRO A 66 -6.79 0.42 1.14
C PRO A 66 -8.29 0.56 0.89
N GLN A 67 -8.95 -0.58 0.71
CA GLN A 67 -10.39 -0.69 0.53
C GLN A 67 -11.05 -1.36 1.74
N LEU A 68 -12.36 -1.17 1.91
CA LEU A 68 -13.12 -1.91 2.91
C LEU A 68 -13.14 -3.41 2.61
N ALA A 69 -13.20 -4.22 3.68
CA ALA A 69 -13.35 -5.67 3.59
C ALA A 69 -14.60 -6.05 2.79
N GLY A 70 -14.50 -7.13 2.01
CA GLY A 70 -15.57 -7.62 1.15
C GLY A 70 -15.55 -7.10 -0.28
N LEU A 71 -14.80 -6.03 -0.59
CA LEU A 71 -14.73 -5.47 -1.94
C LEU A 71 -13.75 -6.20 -2.88
N GLY A 72 -12.81 -6.98 -2.33
CA GLY A 72 -11.78 -7.65 -3.11
C GLY A 72 -11.60 -9.12 -2.75
N VAL A 73 -11.34 -9.95 -3.76
CA VAL A 73 -11.26 -11.41 -3.62
C VAL A 73 -9.84 -11.99 -3.54
N SER A 74 -8.80 -11.19 -3.81
CA SER A 74 -7.42 -11.66 -3.72
C SER A 74 -6.94 -11.75 -2.26
N ALA A 75 -5.93 -12.59 -2.01
CA ALA A 75 -5.32 -12.70 -0.68
C ALA A 75 -4.77 -11.34 -0.17
N LEU A 76 -4.17 -10.54 -1.05
CA LEU A 76 -3.67 -9.20 -0.71
C LEU A 76 -4.81 -8.20 -0.46
N ASN A 77 -5.90 -8.28 -1.22
CA ASN A 77 -7.10 -7.48 -0.95
C ASN A 77 -7.66 -7.81 0.43
N ARG A 78 -7.72 -9.09 0.82
CA ARG A 78 -8.20 -9.49 2.15
C ARG A 78 -7.24 -9.06 3.27
N TYR A 79 -5.93 -9.17 3.05
CA TYR A 79 -4.94 -8.83 4.07
C TYR A 79 -4.87 -7.32 4.37
N PHE A 80 -4.93 -6.48 3.34
CA PHE A 80 -4.89 -5.02 3.47
C PHE A 80 -6.28 -4.37 3.48
N ALA A 81 -7.35 -5.17 3.55
CA ALA A 81 -8.68 -4.62 3.73
C ALA A 81 -8.81 -3.94 5.10
N LEU A 82 -9.48 -2.80 5.12
CA LEU A 82 -9.98 -2.18 6.33
C LEU A 82 -11.23 -2.95 6.78
N SER A 83 -11.17 -3.53 7.98
CA SER A 83 -12.20 -4.41 8.54
C SER A 83 -13.49 -3.68 8.92
N SER A 84 -13.41 -2.37 9.15
CA SER A 84 -14.54 -1.56 9.61
C SER A 84 -14.36 -0.07 9.29
N VAL A 85 -15.45 0.69 9.41
CA VAL A 85 -15.41 2.16 9.35
C VAL A 85 -14.53 2.73 10.46
N ASP A 86 -14.52 2.12 11.64
CA ASP A 86 -13.70 2.58 12.75
C ASP A 86 -12.20 2.41 12.46
N GLU A 87 -11.79 1.27 11.87
CA GLU A 87 -10.41 1.10 11.41
C GLU A 87 -10.05 2.09 10.30
N ALA A 88 -10.98 2.39 9.39
CA ALA A 88 -10.79 3.40 8.36
C ALA A 88 -10.56 4.81 8.95
N ARG A 89 -11.31 5.19 9.99
CA ARG A 89 -11.09 6.44 10.72
C ARG A 89 -9.70 6.46 11.37
N ARG A 90 -9.35 5.40 12.09
CA ARG A 90 -8.01 5.27 12.69
C ARG A 90 -6.90 5.33 11.64
N TYR A 91 -7.09 4.76 10.45
CA TYR A 91 -6.14 4.85 9.33
C TYR A 91 -5.93 6.32 8.90
N VAL A 92 -7.01 7.08 8.72
CA VAL A 92 -6.95 8.50 8.33
C VAL A 92 -6.36 9.38 9.43
N ASP A 93 -6.64 9.07 10.71
CA ASP A 93 -6.14 9.82 11.86
C ASP A 93 -4.71 9.44 12.26
N HIS A 94 -4.16 8.36 11.68
CA HIS A 94 -2.82 7.88 12.02
C HIS A 94 -1.73 8.85 11.53
N ALA A 95 -0.75 9.13 12.40
CA ALA A 95 0.30 10.12 12.19
C ALA A 95 1.14 9.91 10.91
N VAL A 96 1.26 8.67 10.43
CA VAL A 96 1.96 8.34 9.17
C VAL A 96 0.99 8.13 8.01
N LEU A 97 -0.09 7.37 8.21
CA LEU A 97 -0.92 6.88 7.11
C LEU A 97 -1.87 7.97 6.59
N GLY A 98 -2.38 8.82 7.48
CA GLY A 98 -3.23 9.95 7.14
C GLY A 98 -2.55 10.96 6.22
N PRO A 99 -1.36 11.47 6.56
CA PRO A 99 -0.58 12.34 5.67
C PRO A 99 -0.25 11.67 4.34
N HIS A 100 0.22 10.42 4.34
CA HIS A 100 0.54 9.68 3.12
C HIS A 100 -0.67 9.49 2.20
N LEU A 101 -1.84 9.14 2.76
CA LEU A 101 -3.06 8.99 1.98
C LEU A 101 -3.46 10.32 1.32
N ARG A 102 -3.42 11.43 2.07
CA ARG A 102 -3.71 12.77 1.53
C ARG A 102 -2.77 13.13 0.39
N GLU A 103 -1.47 12.99 0.61
CA GLU A 103 -0.45 13.27 -0.40
C GLU A 103 -0.66 12.45 -1.68
N ALA A 104 -0.94 11.15 -1.53
CA ALA A 104 -1.17 10.25 -2.66
C ALA A 104 -2.47 10.61 -3.41
N VAL A 105 -3.56 10.92 -2.69
CA VAL A 105 -4.82 11.37 -3.31
C VAL A 105 -4.61 12.68 -4.06
N ASP A 106 -3.96 13.67 -3.45
CA ASP A 106 -3.68 14.96 -4.06
C ASP A 106 -2.85 14.81 -5.33
N ALA A 107 -1.81 13.96 -5.31
CA ALA A 107 -0.98 13.66 -6.47
C ALA A 107 -1.78 12.99 -7.60
N VAL A 108 -2.69 12.07 -7.28
CA VAL A 108 -3.59 11.45 -8.26
C VAL A 108 -4.56 12.47 -8.86
N CYS A 109 -5.17 13.33 -8.03
CA CYS A 109 -6.08 14.38 -8.48
C CYS A 109 -5.37 15.45 -9.34
N ALA A 110 -4.12 15.76 -9.03
CA ALA A 110 -3.30 16.70 -9.80
C ALA A 110 -2.82 16.11 -11.14
N ALA A 111 -2.77 14.78 -11.28
CA ALA A 111 -2.38 14.12 -12.51
C ALA A 111 -3.42 14.38 -13.62
N ARG A 112 -3.17 15.40 -14.45
CA ARG A 112 -3.96 15.72 -15.66
C ARG A 112 -3.88 14.58 -16.68
N ARG A 113 -4.81 13.61 -16.56
CA ARG A 113 -5.16 12.52 -17.49
C ARG A 113 -4.11 12.12 -18.55
N ARG A 114 -3.52 10.94 -18.37
CA ARG A 114 -3.43 9.91 -19.43
C ARG A 114 -3.72 8.53 -18.81
N ILE A 115 -5.00 8.17 -18.79
CA ILE A 115 -5.45 6.77 -18.79
C ILE A 115 -6.15 6.55 -20.12
#